data_AF-A0A497P3R1-F1
#
_entry.id   AF-A0A497P3R1-F1
#
_cell.length_a   1.000
_cell.length_b   1.000
_cell.length_c   1.000
_cell.angle_alpha   90.00
_cell.angle_beta   90.00
_cell.angle_gamma   90.00
#
_symmetry.space_group_name_H-M   'P 1'
#
loop_
_entity.id
_entity.type
_entity.pdbx_description
1 polymer ?
#
loop_
_entity_poly.entity_id
_entity_poly.type
_entity_poly.pdbx_seq_one_letter_code
_entity_poly.pdbx_strand_id
1 'polypeptide(L)'
;AGRFTSGGGYKICYNIIQNVLDSYPICGGLPNEHGVQEGKLKYEELVDPKTRLKELFDKHRDTIGKVKYASTREEQLCHTEVYADFSKMTTRSMMPGMSKLTLGHGTAALQADSQQAAAKEALIFLKNRGFSRPPPAHYAMFCM
;
A
#
# COMPACT_ATOMS: atom_id res chain seq x y z
N ALA A 1 8.84 -0.70 58.61
CA ALA A 1 9.53 -1.21 57.41
C ALA A 1 8.60 -1.10 56.21
N GLY A 2 8.84 -0.14 55.32
CA GLY A 2 8.04 0.03 54.10
C GLY A 2 8.36 -1.09 53.11
N ARG A 3 7.36 -1.90 52.76
CA ARG A 3 7.48 -2.92 51.71
C ARG A 3 7.59 -2.22 50.36
N PHE A 4 8.81 -2.15 49.83
CA PHE A 4 9.02 -1.77 48.43
C PHE A 4 8.55 -2.93 47.54
N THR A 5 7.40 -2.75 46.88
CA THR A 5 6.94 -3.69 45.85
C THR A 5 7.83 -3.52 44.61
N SER A 6 8.64 -4.54 44.29
CA SER A 6 9.40 -4.60 43.04
C SER A 6 8.43 -4.61 41.85
N GLY A 7 8.20 -3.44 41.24
CA GLY A 7 7.25 -3.28 40.14
C GLY A 7 6.71 -1.85 39.97
N GLY A 8 6.82 -0.99 41.00
CA GLY A 8 6.37 0.40 40.93
C GLY A 8 7.14 1.25 39.91
N GLY A 9 8.47 1.11 39.87
CA GLY A 9 9.32 1.82 38.92
C GLY A 9 9.06 1.41 37.46
N TYR A 10 8.82 0.12 37.21
CA TYR A 10 8.47 -0.36 35.87
C TYR A 10 7.15 0.23 35.38
N LYS A 11 6.14 0.35 36.26
CA LYS A 11 4.87 1.01 35.93
C LYS A 11 5.06 2.48 35.56
N ILE A 12 5.96 3.19 36.25
CA ILE A 12 6.26 4.59 35.95
C ILE A 12 6.95 4.70 34.58
N CYS A 13 7.96 3.87 34.32
CA CYS A 13 8.62 3.83 33.00
C CYS A 13 7.64 3.48 31.88
N TYR A 14 6.75 2.51 32.11
CA TYR A 14 5.72 2.11 31.14
C TYR A 14 4.74 3.26 30.87
N ASN A 15 4.27 3.95 31.91
CA ASN A 15 3.39 5.12 31.75
C ASN A 15 4.06 6.29 31.01
N ILE A 16 5.36 6.51 31.23
CA ILE A 16 6.10 7.56 30.51
C ILE A 16 6.24 7.19 29.04
N ILE A 17 6.68 5.96 28.75
CA ILE A 17 6.84 5.48 27.37
C ILE A 17 5.49 5.47 26.65
N GLN A 18 4.42 5.02 27.31
CA GLN A 18 3.08 5.01 26.76
C GLN A 18 2.58 6.43 26.46
N ASN A 19 2.71 7.39 27.38
CA ASN A 19 2.32 8.78 27.10
C ASN A 19 3.10 9.39 25.94
N VAL A 20 4.40 9.08 25.83
CA VAL A 20 5.22 9.54 24.70
C VAL A 20 4.74 8.90 23.39
N LEU A 21 4.52 7.58 23.36
CA LEU A 21 4.06 6.88 22.16
C LEU A 21 2.63 7.28 21.76
N ASP A 22 1.72 7.44 22.72
CA ASP A 22 0.34 7.87 22.49
C ASP A 22 0.25 9.33 22.05
N SER A 23 1.31 10.13 22.25
CA SER A 23 1.41 11.49 21.70
C SER A 23 1.90 11.53 20.24
N TYR A 24 2.40 10.41 19.69
CA TYR A 24 2.85 10.37 18.30
C TYR A 24 1.67 10.22 17.32
N PRO A 25 1.62 11.00 16.23
CA PRO A 25 0.56 10.94 15.23
C PRO A 25 0.40 9.56 14.56
N ILE A 26 1.44 8.73 14.60
CA ILE A 26 1.46 7.40 13.99
C ILE A 26 0.79 6.36 14.89
N CYS A 27 0.79 6.58 16.22
CA CYS A 27 0.34 5.61 17.22
C CYS A 27 -0.90 6.10 18.00
N GLY A 28 -1.01 7.41 18.27
CA GLY A 28 -2.16 8.04 18.90
C GLY A 28 -2.93 9.00 17.99
N GLY A 29 -2.39 9.38 16.83
CA GLY A 29 -3.03 10.36 15.94
C GLY A 29 -3.06 11.79 16.51
N LEU A 30 -3.53 12.72 15.68
CA LEU A 30 -3.41 14.15 15.94
C LEU A 30 -4.42 14.58 17.02
N PRO A 31 -4.02 15.41 18.01
CA PRO A 31 -4.97 16.01 18.92
C PRO A 31 -5.88 16.96 18.13
N ASN A 32 -7.17 16.67 18.13
CA ASN A 32 -8.22 17.56 17.65
C ASN A 32 -9.12 18.01 18.82
N GLU A 33 -10.00 18.97 18.56
CA GLU A 33 -10.91 19.60 19.53
C GLU A 33 -11.84 18.62 20.28
N HIS A 34 -11.87 17.35 19.86
CA HIS A 34 -12.66 16.26 20.46
C HIS A 34 -11.84 15.13 21.09
N GLY A 35 -10.50 15.24 21.16
CA GLY A 35 -9.62 14.22 21.76
C GLY A 35 -8.47 13.80 20.85
N VAL A 36 -7.85 12.65 21.16
CA VAL A 36 -6.76 12.04 20.39
C VAL A 36 -7.41 11.05 19.41
N GLN A 37 -7.43 11.38 18.11
CA GLN A 37 -8.03 10.50 17.09
C GLN A 37 -7.11 9.29 16.88
N GLU A 38 -7.49 8.09 17.32
CA GLU A 38 -6.71 6.86 17.10
C GLU A 38 -6.21 6.79 15.64
N GLY A 39 -4.88 6.81 15.48
CA GLY A 39 -4.22 6.68 14.19
C GLY A 39 -4.47 5.28 13.62
N LYS A 40 -5.62 5.06 12.98
CA LYS A 40 -5.93 3.81 12.29
C LYS A 40 -5.15 3.76 10.99
N LEU A 41 -3.87 3.44 11.10
CA LEU A 41 -3.01 3.19 9.96
C LEU A 41 -3.56 1.97 9.21
N LYS A 42 -4.22 2.21 8.07
CA LYS A 42 -4.72 1.11 7.24
C LYS A 42 -3.51 0.40 6.66
N TYR A 43 -3.52 -0.94 6.65
CA TYR A 43 -2.49 -1.73 5.96
C TYR A 43 -2.29 -1.30 4.50
N GLU A 44 -3.35 -0.80 3.87
CA GLU A 44 -3.32 -0.27 2.50
C GLU A 44 -2.43 0.98 2.34
N GLU A 45 -2.15 1.72 3.42
CA GLU A 45 -1.32 2.93 3.43
C GLU A 45 0.14 2.66 3.83
N LEU A 46 0.43 1.47 4.39
CA LEU A 46 1.77 1.04 4.79
C LEU A 46 2.69 0.74 3.61
N VAL A 47 2.11 0.33 2.48
CA VAL A 47 2.86 -0.10 1.30
C VAL A 47 2.57 0.86 0.16
N ASP A 48 3.61 1.33 -0.50
CA ASP A 48 3.44 2.20 -1.66
C ASP A 48 2.65 1.49 -2.78
N PRO A 49 1.84 2.22 -3.56
CA PRO A 49 0.99 1.63 -4.59
C PRO A 49 1.75 0.79 -5.64
N LYS A 50 3.00 1.16 -5.96
CA LYS A 50 3.80 0.45 -6.97
C LYS A 50 4.26 -0.91 -6.44
N THR A 51 4.75 -0.96 -5.21
CA THR A 51 5.13 -2.20 -4.54
C THR A 51 3.91 -3.09 -4.40
N ARG A 52 2.78 -2.55 -3.94
CA ARG A 52 1.52 -3.30 -3.80
C ARG A 52 1.06 -3.91 -5.13
N LEU A 53 1.16 -3.15 -6.22
CA LEU A 53 0.84 -3.63 -7.55
C LEU A 53 1.79 -4.76 -7.97
N LYS A 54 3.11 -4.59 -7.80
CA LYS A 54 4.10 -5.62 -8.12
C LYS A 54 3.83 -6.92 -7.37
N GLU A 55 3.58 -6.84 -6.07
CA GLU A 55 3.26 -8.00 -5.24
C GLU A 55 1.99 -8.74 -5.69
N LEU A 56 0.96 -8.01 -6.13
CA LEU A 56 -0.26 -8.59 -6.66
C LEU A 56 0.03 -9.34 -7.97
N PHE A 57 0.87 -8.78 -8.84
CA PHE A 57 1.34 -9.45 -10.06
C PHE A 57 2.23 -10.67 -9.76
N ASP A 58 3.11 -10.58 -8.76
CA ASP A 58 3.95 -11.71 -8.35
C ASP A 58 3.11 -12.88 -7.81
N LYS A 59 2.03 -12.57 -7.06
CA LYS A 59 1.07 -13.58 -6.57
C LYS A 59 0.26 -14.23 -7.70
N HIS A 60 -0.10 -13.46 -8.73
CA HIS A 60 -0.94 -13.92 -9.84
C HIS A 60 -0.20 -13.98 -11.17
N ARG A 61 1.10 -14.30 -11.12
CA ARG A 61 2.00 -14.30 -12.29
C ARG A 61 1.50 -15.23 -13.40
N ASP A 62 0.88 -16.34 -13.02
CA ASP A 62 0.32 -17.34 -13.93
C ASP A 62 -1.04 -16.94 -14.53
N THR A 63 -1.62 -15.81 -14.14
CA THR A 63 -2.93 -15.34 -14.61
C THR A 63 -2.89 -13.95 -15.26
N ILE A 64 -2.09 -13.02 -14.73
CA ILE A 64 -2.10 -11.59 -15.11
C ILE A 64 -0.82 -11.18 -15.87
N GLY A 65 0.16 -12.08 -15.99
CA GLY A 65 1.40 -11.81 -16.73
C GLY A 65 2.39 -10.92 -15.97
N LYS A 66 3.07 -10.00 -16.68
CA LYS A 66 4.04 -9.06 -16.09
C LYS A 66 3.53 -7.63 -16.15
N VAL A 67 3.64 -6.90 -15.05
CA VAL A 67 3.37 -5.46 -15.04
C VAL A 67 4.52 -4.68 -15.70
N LYS A 68 4.18 -3.72 -16.54
CA LYS A 68 5.11 -2.77 -17.16
C LYS A 68 4.56 -1.35 -17.07
N TYR A 69 5.48 -0.39 -17.06
CA TYR A 69 5.20 1.04 -17.06
C TYR A 69 5.75 1.63 -18.36
N ALA A 70 4.95 2.41 -19.07
CA ALA A 70 5.41 3.27 -20.16
C ALA A 70 5.21 4.71 -19.71
N SER A 71 6.30 5.47 -19.61
CA SER A 71 6.23 6.90 -19.28
C SER A 71 6.63 7.72 -20.50
N THR A 72 5.79 8.66 -20.89
CA THR A 72 6.07 9.70 -21.87
C THR A 72 6.08 11.05 -21.17
N ARG A 73 7.03 11.91 -21.54
CA ARG A 73 7.12 13.27 -21.01
C ARG A 73 6.70 14.24 -22.10
N GLU A 74 5.65 15.00 -21.84
CA GLU A 74 5.15 16.03 -22.73
C GLU A 74 5.23 17.36 -21.98
N GLU A 75 6.04 18.27 -22.51
CA GLU A 75 6.35 19.57 -21.88
C GLU A 75 6.87 19.42 -20.43
N GLN A 76 6.06 19.82 -19.45
CA GLN A 76 6.36 19.77 -18.02
C GLN A 76 5.64 18.63 -17.27
N LEU A 77 4.82 17.84 -17.96
CA LEU A 77 4.07 16.74 -17.36
C LEU A 77 4.60 15.38 -17.84
N CYS A 78 4.71 14.46 -16.90
CA CYS A 78 4.98 13.06 -17.16
C CYS A 78 3.66 12.29 -17.16
N HIS A 79 3.33 11.71 -18.31
CA HIS A 79 2.24 10.76 -18.46
C HIS A 79 2.79 9.35 -18.34
N THR A 80 2.21 8.55 -17.46
CA THR A 80 2.58 7.15 -17.28
C THR A 80 1.35 6.29 -17.52
N GLU A 81 1.52 5.27 -18.35
CA GLU A 81 0.57 4.19 -18.55
C GLU A 81 1.13 2.91 -17.91
N VAL A 82 0.27 2.19 -17.18
CA VAL A 82 0.56 0.88 -16.62
C VAL A 82 -0.19 -0.17 -17.40
N TYR A 83 0.51 -1.20 -17.86
CA TYR A 83 -0.08 -2.29 -18.63
C TYR A 83 0.42 -3.66 -18.17
N ALA A 84 -0.45 -4.66 -18.30
CA ALA A 84 -0.10 -6.06 -18.20
C ALA A 84 0.38 -6.57 -19.57
N ASP A 85 1.59 -7.14 -19.59
CA ASP A 85 2.17 -7.80 -20.75
C ASP A 85 1.99 -9.32 -20.64
N PHE A 86 1.25 -9.88 -21.59
CA PHE A 86 0.95 -11.31 -21.69
C PHE A 86 1.80 -12.02 -22.75
N SER A 87 2.74 -11.33 -23.40
CA SER A 87 3.50 -11.87 -24.55
C SER A 87 4.29 -13.15 -24.22
N LYS A 88 4.61 -13.40 -22.95
CA LYS A 88 5.33 -14.62 -22.50
C LYS A 88 4.42 -15.68 -21.89
N MET A 89 3.11 -15.50 -21.94
CA MET A 89 2.15 -16.36 -21.26
C MET A 89 1.68 -17.47 -22.21
N THR A 90 2.11 -18.71 -21.94
CA THR A 90 1.90 -19.87 -22.83
C THR A 90 0.53 -20.54 -22.62
N THR A 91 -0.33 -20.01 -21.74
CA THR A 91 -1.60 -20.65 -21.39
C THR A 91 -2.73 -20.24 -22.34
N ARG A 92 -3.44 -21.26 -22.86
CA ARG A 92 -4.54 -21.20 -23.85
C ARG A 92 -5.81 -20.41 -23.42
N SER A 93 -5.72 -19.58 -22.39
CA SER A 93 -6.89 -19.05 -21.67
C SER A 93 -7.26 -17.60 -22.01
N MET A 94 -6.59 -16.96 -22.96
CA MET A 94 -6.87 -15.57 -23.35
C MET A 94 -6.98 -15.42 -24.87
N MET A 95 -7.86 -14.53 -25.31
CA MET A 95 -8.21 -14.29 -26.71
C MET A 95 -6.96 -14.10 -27.60
N PRO A 96 -6.90 -14.73 -28.79
CA PRO A 96 -5.81 -14.54 -29.72
C PRO A 96 -5.70 -13.05 -30.11
N GLY A 97 -4.55 -12.42 -29.84
CA GLY A 97 -4.22 -11.07 -30.34
C GLY A 97 -4.09 -9.95 -29.30
N MET A 98 -4.49 -10.15 -28.04
CA MET A 98 -4.33 -9.13 -26.99
C MET A 98 -2.99 -9.29 -26.26
N SER A 99 -1.94 -8.66 -26.78
CA SER A 99 -0.58 -8.74 -26.19
C SER A 99 -0.40 -7.84 -24.96
N LYS A 100 -1.22 -6.79 -24.85
CA LYS A 100 -1.15 -5.79 -23.78
C LYS A 100 -2.55 -5.43 -23.30
N LEU A 101 -2.71 -5.27 -21.99
CA LEU A 101 -3.90 -4.69 -21.38
C LEU A 101 -3.50 -3.50 -20.53
N THR A 102 -3.99 -2.32 -20.87
CA THR A 102 -3.86 -1.13 -20.04
C THR A 102 -4.67 -1.29 -18.76
N LEU A 103 -4.05 -0.97 -17.63
CA LEU A 103 -4.62 -1.12 -16.29
C LEU A 103 -4.91 0.24 -15.64
N GLY A 104 -4.12 1.27 -15.98
CA GLY A 104 -4.28 2.59 -15.40
C GLY A 104 -3.32 3.61 -16.00
N HIS A 105 -3.63 4.88 -15.76
CA HIS A 105 -2.91 6.05 -16.24
C HIS A 105 -2.58 6.97 -15.07
N GLY A 106 -1.52 7.74 -15.20
CA GLY A 106 -1.11 8.69 -14.19
C GLY A 106 -0.41 9.85 -14.82
N THR A 107 -0.76 11.06 -14.40
CA THR A 107 -0.13 12.28 -14.87
C THR A 107 0.38 13.06 -13.68
N ALA A 108 1.65 13.46 -13.71
CA ALA A 108 2.25 14.30 -12.68
C ALA A 108 3.49 15.01 -13.21
N ALA A 109 3.97 16.04 -12.52
CA ALA A 109 5.20 16.74 -12.89
C ALA A 109 6.44 15.82 -12.82
N LEU A 110 6.50 14.93 -11.82
CA LEU A 110 7.56 13.95 -11.64
C LEU A 110 7.15 12.57 -12.15
N GLN A 111 8.09 11.86 -12.76
CA GLN A 111 7.86 10.50 -13.24
C GLN A 111 7.53 9.52 -12.10
N ALA A 112 8.14 9.69 -10.93
CA ALA A 112 7.86 8.85 -9.77
C ALA A 112 6.40 8.98 -9.33
N ASP A 113 5.88 10.21 -9.28
CA ASP A 113 4.51 10.50 -8.88
C ASP A 113 3.50 10.04 -9.92
N SER A 114 3.80 10.22 -11.20
CA SER A 114 2.92 9.75 -12.28
C SER A 114 2.83 8.23 -12.29
N GLN A 115 3.91 7.52 -12.00
CA GLN A 115 3.90 6.06 -11.81
C GLN A 115 3.11 5.63 -10.58
N GLN A 116 3.17 6.37 -9.47
CA GLN A 116 2.35 6.07 -8.30
C GLN A 116 0.86 6.27 -8.58
N ALA A 117 0.49 7.36 -9.27
CA ALA A 117 -0.88 7.62 -9.68
C ALA A 117 -1.41 6.50 -10.60
N ALA A 118 -0.63 6.11 -11.62
CA ALA A 118 -1.02 5.03 -12.52
C ALA A 118 -1.14 3.67 -11.81
N ALA A 119 -0.27 3.40 -10.82
CA ALA A 119 -0.36 2.19 -10.01
C ALA A 119 -1.60 2.17 -9.11
N LYS A 120 -2.02 3.32 -8.56
CA LYS A 120 -3.27 3.43 -7.79
C LYS A 120 -4.48 3.11 -8.66
N GLU A 121 -4.55 3.65 -9.87
CA GLU A 121 -5.65 3.36 -10.79
C GLU A 121 -5.67 1.87 -11.18
N ALA A 122 -4.50 1.30 -11.48
CA ALA A 122 -4.37 -0.13 -11.78
C ALA A 122 -4.83 -1.04 -10.63
N LEU A 123 -4.54 -0.68 -9.38
CA LEU A 123 -5.02 -1.42 -8.21
C LEU A 123 -6.54 -1.39 -8.09
N ILE A 124 -7.17 -0.24 -8.34
CA ILE A 124 -8.64 -0.10 -8.34
C ILE A 124 -9.25 -0.98 -9.44
N PHE A 125 -8.68 -0.91 -10.65
CA PHE A 125 -9.11 -1.72 -11.79
C PHE A 125 -9.03 -3.22 -11.50
N LEU A 126 -7.94 -3.68 -10.88
CA LEU A 126 -7.74 -5.08 -10.52
C LEU A 126 -8.67 -5.53 -9.38
N LYS A 127 -8.89 -4.67 -8.38
CA LYS A 127 -9.86 -4.91 -7.30
C LYS A 127 -11.27 -5.12 -7.86
N ASN A 128 -11.68 -4.29 -8.81
CA ASN A 128 -12.98 -4.42 -9.49
C ASN A 128 -13.11 -5.71 -10.31
N ARG A 129 -11.99 -6.30 -10.75
CA ARG A 129 -11.94 -7.61 -11.41
C ARG A 129 -11.80 -8.80 -10.45
N GLY A 130 -11.85 -8.56 -9.15
CA GLY A 130 -11.74 -9.60 -8.11
C GLY A 130 -10.31 -9.97 -7.74
N PHE A 131 -9.30 -9.31 -8.31
CA PHE A 131 -7.91 -9.50 -7.89
C PHE A 131 -7.64 -8.64 -6.67
N SER A 132 -7.55 -9.27 -5.50
CA SER A 132 -7.18 -8.60 -4.26
C SER A 132 -6.16 -9.41 -3.48
N ARG A 133 -5.30 -8.71 -2.74
CA ARG A 133 -4.39 -9.32 -1.78
C ARG A 133 -4.83 -8.92 -0.37
N PRO A 134 -5.38 -9.86 0.43
CA PRO A 134 -5.69 -9.57 1.81
C PRO A 134 -4.40 -9.22 2.58
N PRO A 135 -4.49 -8.39 3.62
CA PRO A 135 -3.35 -8.14 4.50
C PRO A 135 -2.80 -9.48 5.03
N PRO A 136 -1.47 -9.62 5.18
CA PRO A 136 -0.88 -10.79 5.81
C PRO A 136 -1.44 -10.98 7.23
N ALA A 137 -1.64 -12.24 7.64
CA ALA A 137 -2.29 -12.57 8.91
C ALA A 137 -1.61 -11.93 10.15
N HIS A 138 -0.30 -11.71 10.11
CA HIS A 138 0.43 -11.08 11.21
C HIS A 138 0.13 -9.58 11.35
N TYR A 139 -0.29 -8.89 10.29
CA TYR A 139 -0.73 -7.49 10.38
C TYR A 139 -2.14 -7.35 10.95
N ALA A 140 -2.94 -8.43 10.97
CA ALA A 140 -4.24 -8.40 11.62
C ALA A 140 -4.13 -8.12 13.13
N MET A 141 -2.99 -8.42 13.76
CA MET A 141 -2.76 -8.12 15.18
C MET A 141 -2.56 -6.63 15.49
N PHE A 142 -2.21 -5.82 14.48
CA PHE A 142 -1.83 -4.42 14.65
C PHE A 142 -2.82 -3.43 14.02
N CYS A 143 -3.77 -3.92 13.22
CA CYS A 143 -4.74 -3.11 12.47
C CYS A 143 -6.19 -3.32 12.93
N MET A 144 -6.43 -3.83 14.15
CA MET A 144 -7.78 -3.94 14.75
C MET A 144 -8.20 -2.64 15.42
#